data_AF-A0A239I9R6-F1
#
_entry.id   AF-A0A239I9R6-F1
#
_cell.length_a   1.000
_cell.length_b   1.000
_cell.length_c   1.000
_cell.angle_alpha   90.00
_cell.angle_beta   90.00
_cell.angle_gamma   90.00
#
_symmetry.space_group_name_H-M   'P 1'
#
loop_
_entity.id
_entity.type
_entity.pdbx_description
1 polymer ?
#
loop_
_entity_poly.entity_id
_entity_poly.type
_entity_poly.pdbx_seq_one_letter_code
_entity_poly.pdbx_strand_id
1 'polypeptide(L)'
;MRGTLGGVSGRLVVWGVVVAAGSVAAFLLLDPILATFLAVVGACLWLLALLSSTWDQHPSFEQRELERARKRAAHRERTKEARARDRARWEAHQQRRSGR
;
A
#
# COMPACT_ATOMS: atom_id res chain seq x y z
N MET A 1 -28.88 18.30 -24.40
CA MET A 1 -29.39 17.97 -23.05
C MET A 1 -28.20 17.59 -22.18
N ARG A 2 -27.70 18.53 -21.39
CA ARG A 2 -26.43 18.43 -20.62
C ARG A 2 -26.76 18.50 -19.12
N GLY A 3 -26.42 17.42 -18.41
CA GLY A 3 -26.10 17.30 -16.98
C GLY A 3 -26.83 18.14 -15.93
N THR A 4 -27.85 17.56 -15.30
CA THR A 4 -28.45 18.06 -14.03
C THR A 4 -28.03 17.24 -12.81
N LEU A 5 -26.82 16.67 -12.80
CA LEU A 5 -26.27 15.94 -11.64
C LEU A 5 -24.92 16.51 -11.17
N GLY A 6 -24.53 17.69 -11.65
CA GLY A 6 -23.27 18.33 -11.30
C GLY A 6 -23.49 19.47 -10.32
N GLY A 7 -23.48 19.18 -9.02
CA GLY A 7 -23.32 20.22 -8.00
C GLY A 7 -24.33 20.20 -6.88
N VAL A 8 -24.44 19.09 -6.15
CA VAL A 8 -24.88 19.24 -4.76
C VAL A 8 -23.76 19.98 -4.06
N SER A 9 -24.04 21.20 -3.58
CA SER A 9 -23.03 22.01 -2.91
C SER A 9 -22.48 21.23 -1.70
N GLY A 10 -21.16 21.20 -1.52
CA GLY A 10 -20.54 20.40 -0.45
C GLY A 10 -21.12 20.71 0.94
N ARG A 11 -21.62 21.93 1.13
CA ARG A 11 -22.33 22.36 2.34
C ARG A 11 -23.69 21.65 2.51
N LEU A 12 -24.43 21.39 1.44
CA LEU A 12 -25.69 20.65 1.51
C LEU A 12 -25.46 19.15 1.75
N VAL A 13 -24.39 18.57 1.21
CA VAL A 13 -24.00 17.18 1.53
C VAL A 13 -23.63 17.06 3.00
N VAL A 14 -22.80 17.98 3.51
CA VAL A 14 -22.40 17.98 4.92
C VAL A 14 -23.59 18.23 5.84
N TRP A 15 -24.47 19.19 5.52
CA TRP A 15 -25.69 19.40 6.30
C TRP A 15 -26.65 18.22 6.25
N GLY A 16 -26.78 17.54 5.10
CA GLY A 16 -27.57 16.31 4.99
C GLY A 16 -27.02 15.18 5.85
N VAL A 17 -25.69 15.00 5.88
CA VAL A 17 -25.02 14.00 6.70
C VAL A 17 -25.16 14.32 8.19
N VAL A 18 -25.02 15.58 8.59
CA VAL A 18 -25.14 16.01 10.00
C VAL A 18 -26.58 15.84 10.51
N VAL A 19 -27.59 16.17 9.70
CA VAL A 19 -29.00 16.01 10.09
C VAL A 19 -29.37 14.53 10.15
N ALA A 20 -28.97 13.72 9.18
CA ALA A 20 -29.22 12.28 9.20
C ALA A 20 -28.51 11.60 10.39
N ALA A 21 -27.25 11.96 10.66
CA ALA A 21 -26.51 11.45 11.82
C ALA A 21 -27.12 11.91 13.15
N GLY A 22 -27.60 13.15 13.24
CA GLY A 22 -28.31 13.67 14.42
C GLY A 22 -29.64 12.97 14.68
N SER A 23 -30.44 12.70 13.65
CA SER A 23 -31.70 11.96 13.77
C SER A 23 -31.48 10.50 14.17
N VAL A 24 -30.44 9.87 13.64
CA VAL A 24 -30.05 8.51 14.02
C VAL A 24 -29.53 8.49 15.46
N ALA A 25 -28.63 9.39 15.84
CA ALA A 25 -28.13 9.49 17.21
C ALA A 25 -29.25 9.77 18.24
N ALA A 26 -30.27 10.55 17.87
CA ALA A 26 -31.45 10.79 18.72
C ALA A 26 -32.30 9.52 18.96
N PHE A 27 -32.38 8.62 17.97
CA PHE A 27 -33.00 7.29 18.13
C PHE A 27 -32.11 6.32 18.93
N LEU A 28 -30.78 6.48 18.86
CA LEU A 28 -29.82 5.63 19.58
C LEU A 28 -29.64 5.98 21.05
N LEU A 29 -29.70 7.26 21.41
CA LEU A 29 -29.56 7.72 22.78
C LEU A 29 -30.72 7.24 23.68
N LEU A 30 -31.80 6.72 23.10
CA LEU A 30 -32.91 6.07 23.81
C LEU A 30 -32.96 4.53 23.67
N ASP A 31 -32.21 3.87 22.76
CA ASP A 31 -32.28 2.40 22.56
C ASP A 31 -30.88 1.74 22.34
N PRO A 32 -30.41 0.91 23.32
CA PRO A 32 -29.06 0.31 23.29
C PRO A 32 -28.84 -0.72 22.17
N ILE A 33 -29.89 -1.33 21.61
CA ILE A 33 -29.75 -2.34 20.54
C ILE A 33 -29.35 -1.68 19.23
N LEU A 34 -30.06 -0.61 18.85
CA LEU A 34 -29.74 0.15 17.66
C LEU A 34 -28.34 0.78 17.80
N ALA A 35 -27.97 1.21 19.01
CA ALA A 35 -26.69 1.89 19.25
C ALA A 35 -25.51 0.94 19.00
N THR A 36 -25.64 -0.30 19.48
CA THR A 36 -24.66 -1.35 19.27
C THR A 36 -24.54 -1.72 17.79
N PHE A 37 -25.66 -1.85 17.08
CA PHE A 37 -25.66 -2.15 15.64
C PHE A 37 -24.89 -1.09 14.84
N LEU A 38 -25.17 0.19 15.09
CA LEU A 38 -24.51 1.27 14.36
C LEU A 38 -23.06 1.45 14.76
N ALA A 39 -22.69 1.17 16.02
CA ALA A 39 -21.29 1.11 16.42
C ALA A 39 -20.52 0.04 15.63
N VAL A 40 -21.10 -1.16 15.48
CA VAL A 40 -20.48 -2.24 14.69
C VAL A 40 -20.37 -1.87 13.22
N VAL A 41 -21.45 -1.38 12.61
CA VAL A 41 -21.44 -0.96 11.19
C VAL A 41 -20.42 0.16 10.96
N GLY A 42 -20.39 1.17 11.83
CA GLY A 42 -19.43 2.26 11.77
C GLY A 42 -17.99 1.78 11.90
N ALA A 43 -17.72 0.86 12.83
CA ALA A 43 -16.39 0.26 13.01
C ALA A 43 -15.95 -0.53 11.76
N CYS A 44 -16.86 -1.31 11.15
CA CYS A 44 -16.56 -2.04 9.91
C CYS A 44 -16.24 -1.09 8.75
N LEU A 45 -17.03 -0.04 8.56
CA LEU A 45 -16.80 0.96 7.51
C LEU A 45 -15.48 1.72 7.75
N TRP A 46 -15.20 2.07 8.99
CA TRP A 46 -13.94 2.72 9.35
C TRP A 46 -12.74 1.82 9.08
N LEU A 47 -12.82 0.55 9.46
CA LEU A 47 -11.76 -0.43 9.17
C LEU A 47 -11.56 -0.60 7.65
N LEU A 48 -12.64 -0.67 6.88
CA LEU A 48 -12.57 -0.74 5.42
C LEU A 48 -11.94 0.52 4.81
N ALA A 49 -12.26 1.70 5.34
CA ALA A 49 -11.64 2.96 4.91
C ALA A 49 -10.14 2.98 5.21
N LEU A 50 -9.71 2.47 6.37
CA LEU A 50 -8.29 2.34 6.68
C LEU A 50 -7.56 1.38 5.74
N LEU A 51 -8.13 0.20 5.48
CA LEU A 51 -7.54 -0.78 4.57
C LEU A 51 -7.47 -0.26 3.13
N SER A 52 -8.46 0.51 2.69
CA SER A 52 -8.47 1.10 1.34
C SER A 52 -7.58 2.34 1.21
N SER A 53 -7.23 3.02 2.30
CA SER A 53 -6.43 4.26 2.26
C SER A 53 -5.04 4.10 1.63
N THR A 54 -4.49 2.88 1.63
CA THR A 54 -3.18 2.55 1.06
C THR A 54 -3.29 1.78 -0.26
N TRP A 55 -4.51 1.57 -0.79
CA TRP A 55 -4.71 0.73 -1.96
C TRP A 55 -4.00 1.30 -3.20
N ASP A 56 -3.95 2.62 -3.33
CA ASP A 56 -3.22 3.27 -4.43
C ASP A 56 -1.71 3.43 -4.17
N GLN A 57 -1.21 3.01 -2.99
CA GLN A 57 0.21 3.07 -2.65
C GLN A 57 0.97 1.87 -3.22
N HIS A 58 0.98 1.77 -4.54
CA HIS A 58 1.77 0.78 -5.24
C HIS A 58 3.02 1.43 -5.85
N PRO A 59 4.23 0.90 -5.58
CA PRO A 59 5.44 1.45 -6.18
C PRO A 59 5.36 1.35 -7.70
N SER A 60 5.79 2.39 -8.41
CA SER A 60 5.80 2.37 -9.88
C SER A 60 6.73 1.26 -10.39
N PHE A 61 6.55 0.86 -11.66
CA PHE A 61 7.45 -0.12 -12.28
C PHE A 61 8.93 0.30 -12.15
N GLU A 62 9.21 1.58 -12.41
CA GLU A 62 10.56 2.15 -12.31
C GLU A 62 11.10 2.10 -10.89
N GLN A 63 10.28 2.43 -9.88
CA GLN A 63 10.67 2.34 -8.48
C GLN A 63 11.02 0.90 -8.08
N ARG A 64 10.23 -0.09 -8.54
CA ARG A 64 10.50 -1.52 -8.30
C ARG A 64 11.80 -1.97 -8.99
N GLU A 65 12.04 -1.53 -10.22
CA GLU A 65 13.27 -1.86 -10.95
C GLU A 65 14.51 -1.21 -10.33
N LEU A 66 14.39 0.04 -9.85
CA LEU A 66 15.45 0.71 -9.09
C LEU A 66 15.76 -0.04 -7.79
N GLU A 67 14.76 -0.49 -7.04
CA GLU A 67 14.98 -1.32 -5.85
C GLU A 67 15.67 -2.64 -6.18
N ARG A 68 15.26 -3.32 -7.25
CA ARG A 68 15.92 -4.56 -7.73
C ARG A 68 17.36 -4.30 -8.17
N ALA A 69 17.63 -3.18 -8.82
CA ALA A 69 18.99 -2.77 -9.21
C ALA A 69 19.86 -2.51 -7.98
N ARG A 70 19.32 -1.78 -6.98
CA ARG A 70 19.99 -1.56 -5.68
C ARG A 70 20.30 -2.88 -4.96
N LYS A 71 19.34 -3.81 -4.89
CA LYS A 71 19.54 -5.14 -4.31
C LYS A 71 20.62 -5.94 -5.05
N ARG A 72 20.62 -5.91 -6.38
CA ARG A 72 21.66 -6.54 -7.21
C ARG A 72 23.04 -5.93 -6.98
N ALA A 73 23.13 -4.60 -6.88
CA ALA A 73 24.38 -3.90 -6.58
C ALA A 73 24.91 -4.28 -5.19
N ALA A 74 24.05 -4.25 -4.16
CA ALA A 74 24.41 -4.65 -2.80
C ALA A 74 24.88 -6.11 -2.74
N HIS A 75 24.21 -7.01 -3.47
CA HIS A 75 24.63 -8.41 -3.56
C HIS A 75 25.98 -8.57 -4.27
N ARG A 76 26.22 -7.80 -5.34
CA ARG A 76 27.52 -7.78 -6.04
C ARG A 76 28.64 -7.33 -5.10
N GLU A 77 28.43 -6.30 -4.30
CA GLU A 77 29.45 -5.86 -3.33
C GLU A 77 29.73 -6.93 -2.28
N ARG A 78 28.69 -7.52 -1.67
CA ARG A 78 28.84 -8.59 -0.68
C ARG A 78 29.60 -9.81 -1.22
N THR A 79 29.42 -10.14 -2.50
CA THR A 79 30.04 -11.31 -3.14
C THR A 79 31.35 -10.99 -3.85
N LYS A 80 31.83 -9.75 -3.80
CA LYS A 80 33.00 -9.29 -4.57
C LYS A 80 34.26 -10.11 -4.25
N GLU A 81 34.54 -10.35 -2.98
CA GLU A 81 35.70 -11.13 -2.55
C GLU A 81 35.56 -12.61 -2.92
N ALA A 82 34.38 -13.20 -2.74
CA ALA A 82 34.12 -14.57 -3.13
C ALA A 82 34.34 -14.77 -4.64
N ARG A 83 33.83 -13.83 -5.46
CA ARG A 83 34.05 -13.81 -6.91
C ARG A 83 35.52 -13.60 -7.29
N ALA A 84 36.27 -12.81 -6.51
CA ALA A 84 37.71 -12.64 -6.72
C ALA A 84 38.50 -13.92 -6.44
N ARG A 85 38.19 -14.61 -5.32
CA ARG A 85 38.79 -15.91 -4.98
C ARG A 85 38.43 -16.99 -6.00
N ASP A 86 37.20 -17.00 -6.47
CA ASP A 86 36.73 -17.95 -7.49
C ASP A 86 37.44 -17.73 -8.84
N ARG A 87 37.55 -16.47 -9.28
CA ARG A 87 38.35 -16.13 -10.47
C ARG A 87 39.81 -16.55 -10.35
N ALA A 88 40.46 -16.28 -9.21
CA ALA A 88 41.84 -16.69 -9.00
C ALA A 88 42.02 -18.21 -9.06
N ARG A 89 41.06 -18.99 -8.52
CA ARG A 89 41.06 -20.46 -8.63
C ARG A 89 40.85 -20.92 -10.07
N TRP A 90 39.92 -20.31 -10.78
CA TRP A 90 39.65 -20.64 -12.18
C TRP A 90 40.85 -20.33 -13.08
N GLU A 91 41.51 -19.19 -12.90
CA GLU A 91 42.72 -18.81 -13.62
C GLU A 91 43.87 -19.79 -13.35
N ALA A 92 44.10 -20.16 -12.08
CA ALA A 92 45.10 -21.16 -11.71
C ALA A 92 44.80 -22.54 -12.32
N HIS A 93 43.52 -22.92 -12.41
CA HIS A 93 43.10 -24.16 -13.05
C HIS A 93 43.29 -24.10 -14.58
N GLN A 94 43.00 -22.96 -15.22
CA GLN A 94 43.23 -22.77 -16.66
C GLN A 94 44.72 -22.82 -17.01
N GLN A 95 45.59 -22.20 -16.21
CA GLN A 95 47.04 -22.27 -16.40
C GLN A 95 47.52 -23.74 -16.41
N ARG A 96 47.13 -24.52 -15.40
CA ARG A 96 47.43 -25.96 -15.31
C ARG A 96 46.89 -26.76 -16.51
N ARG A 97 45.70 -26.41 -17.01
CA ARG A 97 45.08 -27.09 -18.15
C ARG A 97 45.71 -26.69 -19.49
N SER A 98 46.24 -25.47 -19.60
CA SER A 98 46.86 -24.94 -20.81
C SER A 98 48.31 -25.41 -21.04
N GLY A 99 48.87 -26.19 -20.12
CA GLY A 99 50.17 -26.86 -20.32
C GLY A 99 51.38 -25.92 -20.37
N ARG A 100 51.28 -24.73 -19.75
CA ARG A 100 52.44 -23.89 -19.38
C ARG A 100 52.62 -23.89 -17.87
#